data_AF-A0A958CV61-F1
#
_entry.id   AF-A0A958CV61-F1
#
_cell.length_a   1.000
_cell.length_b   1.000
_cell.length_c   1.000
_cell.angle_alpha   90.00
_cell.angle_beta   90.00
_cell.angle_gamma   90.00
#
_symmetry.space_group_name_H-M   'P 1'
#
loop_
_entity.id
_entity.type
_entity.pdbx_description
1 polymer ?
#
loop_
_entity_poly.entity_id
_entity_poly.type
_entity_poly.pdbx_seq_one_letter_code
_entity_poly.pdbx_strand_id
1 'polypeptide(L)'
;MAEAILSDDELDLTVEGESDPSSPGGEETEAGQPADDGGLESPPTGRREADDDDAAWSEKVKKRIGKEVYRRKAAEEREGQLSADIAALRAEIDQLKSHNADAAARATDGELQGKLASARQRLKQAIEDADTDAQLEAQEALADAKLELREAAARQKRTDGDDRQGGGRPPAAPANPTMAAGAAAWLERNQWYLSGQNTRLARFAAELDADLIQEGYSPDDAGMYHELNRRLRAAMPNAADLIKDAGETAPARGRSAGPPTGASSADGQQRPGGKRRLTQSDLTQMETFGLDPNSQEDRKAWLATH
;
A
#
# COMPACT_ATOMS: atom_id res chain seq x y z
N MET A 1 55.36 35.25 1.96
CA MET A 1 56.60 34.45 1.90
C MET A 1 56.54 33.51 3.08
N ALA A 2 56.40 32.18 3.01
CA ALA A 2 56.43 31.16 1.96
C ALA A 2 55.54 29.99 2.49
N GLU A 3 54.64 29.42 1.68
CA GLU A 3 54.72 28.04 1.11
C GLU A 3 54.78 26.93 2.19
N ALA A 4 53.71 26.20 2.51
CA ALA A 4 53.06 25.10 1.77
C ALA A 4 53.95 23.86 1.56
N ILE A 5 53.49 22.70 2.07
CA ILE A 5 53.63 21.27 1.65
C ILE A 5 52.96 20.48 2.81
N LEU A 6 51.65 20.19 2.78
CA LEU A 6 50.99 19.03 2.15
C LEU A 6 51.77 17.71 2.30
N SER A 7 51.36 16.89 3.27
CA SER A 7 51.66 15.46 3.30
C SER A 7 50.33 14.71 3.40
N ASP A 8 49.93 14.23 2.23
CA ASP A 8 49.05 13.11 1.93
C ASP A 8 49.22 11.96 2.94
N ASP A 9 48.11 11.48 3.51
CA ASP A 9 48.03 10.13 4.08
C ASP A 9 46.90 9.41 3.33
N GLU A 10 47.26 8.93 2.15
CA GLU A 10 46.56 7.89 1.39
C GLU A 10 46.42 6.64 2.27
N LEU A 11 45.19 6.27 2.64
CA LEU A 11 44.91 4.91 3.09
C LEU A 11 44.59 4.05 1.87
N ASP A 12 45.67 3.49 1.33
CA ASP A 12 45.72 2.44 0.33
C ASP A 12 44.97 1.18 0.79
N LEU A 13 44.09 0.70 -0.08
CA LEU A 13 43.25 -0.49 0.07
C LEU A 13 43.92 -1.60 -0.76
N THR A 14 44.92 -2.25 -0.18
CA THR A 14 45.61 -3.38 -0.82
C THR A 14 45.00 -4.71 -0.38
N VAL A 15 44.32 -5.34 -1.34
CA VAL A 15 43.91 -6.75 -1.39
C VAL A 15 45.02 -7.53 -2.07
N GLU A 16 45.70 -8.42 -1.35
CA GLU A 16 46.44 -9.60 -1.84
C GLU A 16 46.44 -10.63 -0.67
N GLY A 17 46.21 -11.94 -0.80
CA GLY A 17 46.23 -12.82 -1.96
C GLY A 17 47.44 -13.76 -1.91
N GLU A 18 47.41 -14.85 -1.12
CA GLU A 18 48.24 -16.08 -1.27
C GLU A 18 47.81 -17.09 -0.18
N SER A 19 47.18 -18.25 -0.41
CA SER A 19 47.46 -19.48 -1.18
C SER A 19 48.45 -20.47 -0.52
N ASP A 20 47.88 -21.57 0.02
CA ASP A 20 48.32 -23.00 0.08
C ASP A 20 49.69 -23.39 0.72
N PRO A 21 50.00 -24.68 1.03
CA PRO A 21 49.22 -25.92 0.93
C PRO A 21 49.31 -26.93 2.10
N SER A 22 48.40 -27.92 2.10
CA SER A 22 48.72 -29.37 2.01
C SER A 22 47.81 -30.30 2.83
N SER A 23 47.10 -31.15 2.07
CA SER A 23 46.34 -32.37 2.40
C SER A 23 47.20 -33.48 3.08
N PRO A 24 46.67 -34.64 3.58
CA PRO A 24 45.63 -35.53 3.00
C PRO A 24 44.58 -36.07 4.01
N GLY A 25 43.49 -36.79 3.70
CA GLY A 25 42.92 -37.34 2.47
C GLY A 25 41.73 -38.29 2.80
N GLY A 26 40.88 -38.57 1.78
CA GLY A 26 39.90 -39.68 1.68
C GLY A 26 38.55 -39.48 2.40
N GLU A 27 37.35 -39.70 1.84
CA GLU A 27 36.89 -40.48 0.67
C GLU A 27 35.58 -39.86 0.09
N GLU A 28 35.53 -39.80 -1.24
CA GLU A 28 34.45 -40.15 -2.21
C GLU A 28 32.99 -40.22 -1.68
N THR A 29 32.01 -39.58 -2.30
CA THR A 29 31.40 -40.12 -3.53
C THR A 29 30.45 -39.13 -4.23
N GLU A 30 30.48 -39.26 -5.55
CA GLU A 30 29.76 -38.60 -6.64
C GLU A 30 28.35 -39.18 -6.88
N ALA A 31 27.43 -38.33 -7.36
CA ALA A 31 26.30 -38.60 -8.28
C ALA A 31 25.21 -37.55 -8.02
N GLY A 32 24.70 -36.76 -8.96
CA GLY A 32 24.45 -37.04 -10.37
C GLY A 32 23.00 -36.67 -10.63
N GLN A 33 22.77 -35.59 -11.39
CA GLN A 33 21.46 -35.27 -11.97
C GLN A 33 20.97 -36.44 -12.85
N PRO A 34 19.66 -36.52 -13.12
CA PRO A 34 19.27 -36.90 -14.47
C PRO A 34 18.29 -35.90 -15.09
N ALA A 35 18.64 -35.49 -16.31
CA ALA A 35 17.74 -35.03 -17.34
C ALA A 35 17.28 -36.23 -18.20
N ASP A 36 16.09 -36.10 -18.77
CA ASP A 36 15.59 -36.69 -20.03
C ASP A 36 15.44 -38.23 -20.13
N ASP A 37 14.20 -38.70 -20.36
CA ASP A 37 13.88 -39.58 -21.50
C ASP A 37 12.34 -39.70 -21.64
N GLY A 38 11.85 -39.39 -22.83
CA GLY A 38 10.46 -39.60 -23.22
C GLY A 38 10.24 -41.04 -23.70
N GLY A 39 9.48 -41.81 -22.93
CA GLY A 39 8.95 -43.11 -23.34
C GLY A 39 7.42 -43.17 -23.21
N LEU A 40 6.71 -42.92 -24.30
CA LEU A 40 5.32 -43.36 -24.47
C LEU A 40 5.33 -44.89 -24.62
N GLU A 41 4.89 -45.62 -23.60
CA GLU A 41 4.58 -47.04 -23.74
C GLU A 41 3.13 -47.32 -23.27
N SER A 42 2.42 -48.06 -24.10
CA SER A 42 0.98 -48.35 -24.03
C SER A 42 0.61 -49.29 -22.86
N PRO A 43 -0.67 -49.34 -22.42
CA PRO A 43 -1.02 -49.96 -21.14
C PRO A 43 -1.08 -51.49 -21.24
N PRO A 44 -0.60 -52.24 -20.24
CA PRO A 44 -0.89 -53.66 -20.17
C PRO A 44 -2.30 -53.88 -19.60
N THR A 45 -3.15 -54.51 -20.40
CA THR A 45 -4.42 -55.07 -19.97
C THR A 45 -4.14 -56.31 -19.10
N GLY A 46 -4.36 -56.21 -17.79
CA GLY A 46 -4.12 -57.33 -16.87
C GLY A 46 -4.77 -57.11 -15.51
N ARG A 47 -6.04 -57.49 -15.37
CA ARG A 47 -6.78 -57.51 -14.10
C ARG A 47 -6.24 -58.64 -13.21
N ARG A 48 -5.27 -58.32 -12.34
CA ARG A 48 -4.91 -59.00 -11.06
C ARG A 48 -3.58 -58.39 -10.58
N GLU A 49 -3.66 -57.36 -9.71
CA GLU A 49 -2.61 -56.78 -8.82
C GLU A 49 -2.92 -55.32 -8.39
N ALA A 50 -4.19 -54.88 -8.40
CA ALA A 50 -4.52 -53.47 -8.12
C ALA A 50 -4.29 -53.03 -6.65
N ASP A 51 -4.37 -53.94 -5.68
CA ASP A 51 -4.32 -53.56 -4.26
C ASP A 51 -2.90 -53.21 -3.75
N ASP A 52 -1.84 -53.81 -4.31
CA ASP A 52 -0.46 -53.56 -3.87
C ASP A 52 0.11 -52.24 -4.44
N ASP A 53 -0.25 -51.89 -5.67
CA ASP A 53 0.10 -50.61 -6.29
C ASP A 53 -0.60 -49.42 -5.61
N ASP A 54 -1.87 -49.58 -5.23
CA ASP A 54 -2.63 -48.58 -4.48
C ASP A 54 -2.05 -48.35 -3.06
N ALA A 55 -1.58 -49.42 -2.41
CA ALA A 55 -0.91 -49.34 -1.11
C ALA A 55 0.45 -48.66 -1.20
N ALA A 56 1.27 -49.01 -2.20
CA ALA A 56 2.57 -48.37 -2.46
C ALA A 56 2.42 -46.88 -2.84
N TRP A 57 1.39 -46.53 -3.63
CA TRP A 57 1.06 -45.16 -3.97
C TRP A 57 0.63 -44.35 -2.75
N SER A 58 -0.22 -44.91 -1.88
CA SER A 58 -0.65 -44.30 -0.61
C SER A 58 0.55 -43.99 0.29
N GLU A 59 1.53 -44.89 0.37
CA GLU A 59 2.73 -44.69 1.18
C GLU A 59 3.64 -43.58 0.62
N LYS A 60 3.78 -43.50 -0.72
CA LYS A 60 4.52 -42.42 -1.38
C LYS A 60 3.85 -41.06 -1.18
N VAL A 61 2.52 -41.01 -1.22
CA VAL A 61 1.73 -39.80 -0.95
C VAL A 61 1.87 -39.37 0.52
N LYS A 62 1.78 -40.30 1.49
CA LYS A 62 1.99 -40.02 2.92
C LYS A 62 3.40 -39.46 3.19
N LYS A 63 4.44 -40.05 2.60
CA LYS A 63 5.83 -39.55 2.73
C LYS A 63 5.98 -38.13 2.16
N ARG A 64 5.35 -37.85 1.00
CA ARG A 64 5.38 -36.52 0.41
C ARG A 64 4.63 -35.49 1.27
N ILE A 65 3.46 -35.85 1.79
CA ILE A 65 2.68 -34.99 2.71
C ILE A 65 3.49 -34.72 3.97
N GLY A 66 4.10 -35.75 4.58
CA GLY A 66 4.97 -35.58 5.76
C GLY A 66 6.14 -34.65 5.49
N LYS A 67 6.81 -34.79 4.33
CA LYS A 67 7.89 -33.87 3.92
C LYS A 67 7.39 -32.45 3.72
N GLU A 68 6.22 -32.26 3.13
CA GLU A 68 5.64 -30.92 2.93
C GLU A 68 5.22 -30.26 4.25
N VAL A 69 4.60 -31.02 5.15
CA VAL A 69 4.25 -30.54 6.49
C VAL A 69 5.50 -30.16 7.28
N TYR A 70 6.55 -30.98 7.21
CA TYR A 70 7.83 -30.66 7.84
C TYR A 70 8.45 -29.38 7.25
N ARG A 71 8.48 -29.24 5.92
CA ARG A 71 8.98 -28.02 5.24
C ARG A 71 8.18 -26.79 5.63
N ARG A 72 6.86 -26.90 5.70
CA ARG A 72 5.97 -25.79 6.10
C ARG A 72 6.20 -25.39 7.55
N LYS A 73 6.30 -26.37 8.46
CA LYS A 73 6.58 -26.12 9.88
C LYS A 73 7.96 -25.47 10.07
N ALA A 74 8.98 -25.97 9.38
CA ALA A 74 10.32 -25.37 9.43
C ALA A 74 10.35 -23.94 8.84
N ALA A 75 9.57 -23.68 7.79
CA ALA A 75 9.42 -22.34 7.23
C ALA A 75 8.68 -21.39 8.20
N GLU A 76 7.62 -21.86 8.86
CA GLU A 76 6.86 -21.11 9.86
C GLU A 76 7.71 -20.79 11.10
N GLU A 77 8.51 -21.76 11.59
CA GLU A 77 9.46 -21.52 12.68
C GLU A 77 10.52 -20.48 12.28
N ARG A 78 11.03 -20.54 11.05
CA ARG A 78 11.99 -19.56 10.53
C ARG A 78 11.36 -18.17 10.39
N GLU A 79 10.13 -18.08 9.91
CA GLU A 79 9.39 -16.81 9.84
C GLU A 79 9.14 -16.23 11.24
N GLY A 80 8.75 -17.09 12.19
CA GLY A 80 8.61 -16.72 13.60
C GLY A 80 9.91 -16.17 14.19
N GLN A 81 11.04 -16.83 13.95
CA GLN A 81 12.36 -16.36 14.38
C GLN A 81 12.71 -15.00 13.77
N LEU A 82 12.57 -14.85 12.45
CA LEU A 82 12.82 -13.58 11.77
C LEU A 82 11.92 -12.46 12.29
N SER A 83 10.66 -12.75 12.58
CA SER A 83 9.73 -11.76 13.15
C SER A 83 10.15 -11.32 14.56
N ALA A 84 10.64 -12.26 15.38
CA ALA A 84 11.15 -11.99 16.72
C ALA A 84 12.44 -11.17 16.67
N ASP A 85 13.35 -11.50 15.76
CA ASP A 85 14.60 -10.76 15.55
C ASP A 85 14.32 -9.34 15.08
N ILE A 86 13.40 -9.14 14.13
CA ILE A 86 12.98 -7.81 13.67
C ILE A 86 12.37 -7.01 14.84
N ALA A 87 11.55 -7.65 15.68
CA ALA A 87 10.97 -6.99 16.86
C ALA A 87 12.06 -6.59 17.87
N ALA A 88 13.04 -7.45 18.11
CA ALA A 88 14.17 -7.19 18.99
C ALA A 88 15.04 -6.03 18.47
N LEU A 89 15.40 -6.05 17.18
CA LEU A 89 16.16 -4.97 16.54
C LEU A 89 15.42 -3.63 16.58
N ARG A 90 14.10 -3.64 16.41
CA ARG A 90 13.30 -2.41 16.54
C ARG A 90 13.34 -1.86 17.96
N ALA A 91 13.17 -2.73 18.96
CA ALA A 91 13.27 -2.34 20.36
C ALA A 91 14.66 -1.77 20.70
N GLU A 92 15.72 -2.39 20.20
CA GLU A 92 17.10 -1.90 20.38
C GLU A 92 17.30 -0.54 19.71
N ILE A 93 16.82 -0.36 18.47
CA ILE A 93 16.88 0.93 17.78
C ILE A 93 16.15 2.03 18.56
N ASP A 94 14.97 1.74 19.09
CA ASP A 94 14.19 2.71 19.86
C ASP A 94 14.88 3.03 21.20
N GLN A 95 15.49 2.04 21.86
CA GLN A 95 16.34 2.25 23.03
C GLN A 95 17.57 3.11 22.73
N LEU A 96 18.28 2.83 21.63
CA LEU A 96 19.45 3.61 21.21
C LEU A 96 19.07 5.05 20.87
N LYS A 97 17.94 5.26 20.20
CA LYS A 97 17.42 6.60 19.91
C LYS A 97 17.10 7.38 21.18
N SER A 98 16.41 6.75 22.13
CA SER A 98 16.11 7.36 23.43
C SER A 98 17.40 7.73 24.18
N HIS A 99 18.35 6.80 24.28
CA HIS A 99 19.63 7.06 24.94
C HIS A 99 20.43 8.17 24.26
N ASN A 100 20.44 8.22 22.92
CA ASN A 100 21.13 9.26 22.17
C ASN A 100 20.45 10.63 22.31
N ALA A 101 19.11 10.67 22.34
CA ALA A 101 18.35 11.88 22.60
C ALA A 101 18.65 12.43 24.01
N ASP A 102 18.68 11.57 25.03
CA ASP A 102 19.05 11.94 26.40
C ASP A 102 20.49 12.47 26.49
N ALA A 103 21.44 11.80 25.82
CA ALA A 103 22.84 12.22 25.80
C ALA A 103 23.00 13.60 25.12
N ALA A 104 22.36 13.79 23.97
CA ALA A 104 22.34 15.08 23.28
C ALA A 104 21.73 16.17 24.15
N ALA A 105 20.61 15.89 24.83
CA ALA A 105 19.96 16.87 25.67
C ALA A 105 20.82 17.28 26.88
N ARG A 106 21.50 16.32 27.54
CA ARG A 106 22.47 16.61 28.61
C ARG A 106 23.66 17.44 28.12
N ALA A 107 24.17 17.14 26.92
CA ALA A 107 25.25 17.92 26.33
C ALA A 107 24.83 19.38 26.08
N THR A 108 23.63 19.59 25.51
CA THR A 108 23.09 20.94 25.29
C THR A 108 22.86 21.69 26.60
N ASP A 109 22.33 21.05 27.63
CA ASP A 109 22.11 21.69 28.94
C ASP A 109 23.46 22.10 29.58
N GLY A 110 24.47 21.24 29.52
CA GLY A 110 25.83 21.56 30.00
C GLY A 110 26.46 22.75 29.27
N GLU A 111 26.32 22.81 27.95
CA GLU A 111 26.82 23.94 27.14
C GLU A 111 26.11 25.25 27.51
N LEU A 112 24.78 25.23 27.59
CA LEU A 112 23.97 26.41 27.93
C LEU A 112 24.25 26.91 29.35
N GLN A 113 24.42 26.00 30.31
CA GLN A 113 24.85 26.36 31.67
C GLN A 113 26.25 26.98 31.68
N GLY A 114 27.17 26.47 30.86
CA GLY A 114 28.49 27.07 30.65
C GLY A 114 28.43 28.48 30.08
N LYS A 115 27.62 28.71 29.04
CA LYS A 115 27.37 30.05 28.47
C LYS A 115 26.80 31.00 29.52
N LEU A 116 25.83 30.54 30.31
CA LEU A 116 25.24 31.30 31.42
C LEU A 116 26.29 31.70 32.47
N ALA A 117 27.13 30.76 32.89
CA ALA A 117 28.19 31.03 33.86
C ALA A 117 29.21 32.03 33.33
N SER A 118 29.62 31.87 32.07
CA SER A 118 30.55 32.78 31.39
C SER A 118 29.98 34.19 31.27
N ALA A 119 28.73 34.33 30.81
CA ALA A 119 28.07 35.64 30.69
C ALA A 119 27.89 36.33 32.06
N ARG A 120 27.59 35.57 33.13
CA ARG A 120 27.56 36.11 34.50
C ARG A 120 28.93 36.63 34.95
N GLN A 121 29.99 35.89 34.64
CA GLN A 121 31.35 36.30 34.99
C GLN A 121 31.76 37.56 34.22
N ARG A 122 31.47 37.63 32.91
CA ARG A 122 31.71 38.82 32.09
C ARG A 122 30.94 40.04 32.61
N LEU A 123 29.68 39.87 32.98
CA LEU A 123 28.90 40.96 33.57
C LEU A 123 29.52 41.45 34.87
N LYS A 124 29.97 40.54 35.73
CA LYS A 124 30.64 40.91 36.99
C LYS A 124 31.92 41.70 36.72
N GLN A 125 32.75 41.25 35.79
CA GLN A 125 33.98 41.95 35.40
C GLN A 125 33.68 43.33 34.80
N ALA A 126 32.71 43.43 33.89
CA ALA A 126 32.31 44.70 33.28
C ALA A 126 31.75 45.72 34.31
N ILE A 127 31.12 45.25 35.38
CA ILE A 127 30.71 46.09 36.51
C ILE A 127 31.92 46.58 37.31
N GLU A 128 32.89 45.70 37.58
CA GLU A 128 34.13 46.03 38.29
C GLU A 128 34.99 47.03 37.50
N ASP A 129 35.02 46.91 36.17
CA ASP A 129 35.76 47.78 35.26
C ASP A 129 35.01 49.06 34.88
N ALA A 130 33.75 49.20 35.32
CA ALA A 130 32.83 50.30 34.96
C ALA A 130 32.65 50.50 33.44
N ASP A 131 32.80 49.42 32.66
CA ASP A 131 32.60 49.42 31.22
C ASP A 131 31.13 49.20 30.89
N THR A 132 30.44 50.26 30.48
CA THR A 132 29.01 50.22 30.17
C THR A 132 28.68 49.40 28.93
N ASP A 133 29.58 49.35 27.94
CA ASP A 133 29.35 48.63 26.70
C ASP A 133 29.49 47.12 26.95
N ALA A 134 30.52 46.71 27.70
CA ALA A 134 30.68 45.32 28.12
C ALA A 134 29.58 44.85 29.09
N GLN A 135 29.01 45.76 29.90
CA GLN A 135 27.85 45.45 30.73
C GLN A 135 26.61 45.15 29.91
N LEU A 136 26.36 45.93 28.84
CA LEU A 136 25.22 45.70 27.95
C LEU A 136 25.37 44.38 27.20
N GLU A 137 26.54 44.13 26.61
CA GLU A 137 26.82 42.87 25.89
C GLU A 137 26.68 41.65 26.80
N ALA A 138 27.20 41.71 28.03
CA ALA A 138 27.06 40.62 28.98
C ALA A 138 25.60 40.40 29.44
N GLN A 139 24.79 41.46 29.51
CA GLN A 139 23.35 41.34 29.79
C GLN A 139 22.57 40.73 28.62
N GLU A 140 22.90 41.11 27.38
CA GLU A 140 22.33 40.50 26.17
C GLU A 140 22.68 39.01 26.10
N ALA A 141 23.95 38.65 26.28
CA ALA A 141 24.39 37.25 26.32
C ALA A 141 23.70 36.44 27.43
N LEU A 142 23.40 37.06 28.58
CA LEU A 142 22.62 36.42 29.65
C LEU A 142 21.15 36.21 29.28
N ALA A 143 20.55 37.15 28.55
CA ALA A 143 19.18 37.04 28.09
C ALA A 143 19.05 35.93 27.03
N ASP A 144 19.96 35.91 26.07
CA ASP A 144 20.03 34.91 25.01
C ASP A 144 20.23 33.51 25.56
N ALA A 145 21.21 33.31 26.44
CA ALA A 145 21.46 32.01 27.07
C ALA A 145 20.25 31.51 27.89
N LYS A 146 19.49 32.41 28.52
CA LYS A 146 18.25 32.04 29.23
C LYS A 146 17.11 31.70 28.27
N LEU A 147 17.03 32.36 27.13
CA LEU A 147 16.04 32.06 26.10
C LEU A 147 16.33 30.68 25.50
N GLU A 148 17.58 30.42 25.11
CA GLU A 148 18.03 29.12 24.61
C GLU A 148 17.73 28.00 25.61
N LEU A 149 17.97 28.21 26.91
CA LEU A 149 17.65 27.24 27.96
C LEU A 149 16.15 26.94 28.04
N ARG A 150 15.29 27.96 27.93
CA ARG A 150 13.84 27.78 27.92
C ARG A 150 13.37 27.04 26.68
N GLU A 151 13.96 27.34 25.52
CA GLU A 151 13.65 26.65 24.28
C GLU A 151 14.10 25.18 24.32
N ALA A 152 15.30 24.90 24.81
CA ALA A 152 15.81 23.54 24.99
C ALA A 152 14.89 22.73 25.93
N ALA A 153 14.49 23.31 27.07
CA ALA A 153 13.54 22.69 27.99
C ALA A 153 12.15 22.48 27.35
N ALA A 154 11.69 23.41 26.50
CA ALA A 154 10.43 23.27 25.78
C ALA A 154 10.49 22.24 24.65
N ARG A 155 11.67 22.00 24.06
CA ARG A 155 11.91 20.92 23.07
C ARG A 155 11.92 19.56 23.78
N GLN A 156 12.62 19.43 24.92
CA GLN A 156 12.60 18.21 25.73
C GLN A 156 11.19 17.82 26.20
N LYS A 157 10.39 18.79 26.67
CA LYS A 157 8.99 18.51 27.07
C LYS A 157 8.10 18.07 25.90
N ARG A 158 8.41 18.51 24.67
CA ARG A 158 7.68 18.11 23.47
C ARG A 158 8.08 16.71 23.02
N THR A 159 9.36 16.34 23.12
CA THR A 159 9.81 14.96 22.83
C THR A 159 9.25 13.98 23.85
N ASP A 160 9.29 14.32 25.15
CA ASP A 160 8.68 13.49 26.21
C ASP A 160 7.15 13.39 26.06
N GLY A 161 6.51 14.45 25.57
CA GLY A 161 5.07 14.51 25.32
C GLY A 161 4.65 13.70 24.09
N ASP A 162 5.46 13.69 23.03
CA ASP A 162 5.24 12.88 21.83
C ASP A 162 5.50 11.40 22.10
N ASP A 163 6.46 11.05 22.96
CA ASP A 163 6.67 9.66 23.39
C ASP A 163 5.60 9.17 24.39
N ARG A 164 4.95 10.07 25.16
CA ARG A 164 3.88 9.73 26.12
C ARG A 164 2.46 9.88 25.57
N GLN A 165 2.25 10.68 24.53
CA GLN A 165 0.93 10.92 23.90
C GLN A 165 0.88 10.41 22.44
N GLY A 166 2.03 9.98 21.88
CA GLY A 166 2.19 9.30 20.60
C GLY A 166 2.50 7.81 20.76
N GLY A 167 1.84 7.13 21.71
CA GLY A 167 1.66 5.68 21.70
C GLY A 167 0.68 5.24 20.59
N GLY A 168 0.99 5.67 19.37
CA GLY A 168 0.15 5.60 18.18
C GLY A 168 0.92 6.07 16.95
N ARG A 169 2.23 5.86 16.90
CA ARG A 169 2.86 5.58 15.59
C ARG A 169 2.01 4.45 15.01
N PRO A 170 1.38 4.59 13.82
CA PRO A 170 0.58 3.50 13.28
C PRO A 170 1.45 2.26 13.37
N PRO A 171 0.95 1.16 13.98
CA PRO A 171 1.75 -0.05 14.11
C PRO A 171 2.37 -0.27 12.74
N ALA A 172 3.70 -0.43 12.70
CA ALA A 172 4.38 -0.84 11.48
C ALA A 172 3.53 -1.95 10.91
N ALA A 173 2.93 -1.69 9.73
CA ALA A 173 1.81 -2.47 9.24
C ALA A 173 2.12 -3.95 9.44
N PRO A 174 1.18 -4.76 9.96
CA PRO A 174 1.39 -6.19 10.02
C PRO A 174 1.88 -6.65 8.64
N ALA A 175 2.88 -7.53 8.64
CA ALA A 175 3.47 -8.12 7.44
C ALA A 175 2.40 -8.27 6.36
N ASN A 176 2.55 -7.50 5.27
CA ASN A 176 1.57 -7.28 4.19
C ASN A 176 0.13 -7.61 4.58
N PRO A 177 -0.76 -6.63 4.87
CA PRO A 177 -2.18 -6.96 4.98
C PRO A 177 -2.53 -7.70 3.69
N THR A 178 -2.92 -8.97 3.81
CA THR A 178 -3.40 -9.75 2.68
C THR A 178 -4.46 -8.87 2.04
N MET A 179 -4.12 -8.32 0.87
CA MET A 179 -4.96 -7.33 0.21
C MET A 179 -6.33 -7.97 0.04
N ALA A 180 -7.39 -7.27 0.51
CA ALA A 180 -8.75 -7.76 0.40
C ALA A 180 -9.02 -8.24 -1.03
N ALA A 181 -9.72 -9.35 -1.20
CA ALA A 181 -9.84 -9.99 -2.51
C ALA A 181 -10.48 -9.04 -3.54
N GLY A 182 -11.45 -8.22 -3.09
CA GLY A 182 -12.05 -7.16 -3.88
C GLY A 182 -11.05 -6.05 -4.26
N ALA A 183 -10.23 -5.60 -3.31
CA ALA A 183 -9.19 -4.59 -3.54
C ALA A 183 -8.19 -5.03 -4.61
N ALA A 184 -7.73 -6.28 -4.55
CA ALA A 184 -6.79 -6.84 -5.51
C ALA A 184 -7.37 -6.85 -6.93
N ALA A 185 -8.61 -7.34 -7.07
CA ALA A 185 -9.30 -7.42 -8.36
C ALA A 185 -9.65 -6.04 -8.96
N TRP A 186 -9.86 -5.02 -8.11
CA TRP A 186 -10.07 -3.65 -8.54
C TRP A 186 -8.77 -2.98 -8.99
N LEU A 187 -7.69 -3.15 -8.23
CA LEU A 187 -6.37 -2.58 -8.53
C LEU A 187 -5.81 -3.11 -9.84
N GLU A 188 -5.91 -4.41 -10.12
CA GLU A 188 -5.47 -5.02 -11.38
C GLU A 188 -6.03 -4.28 -12.62
N ARG A 189 -7.25 -3.75 -12.52
CA ARG A 189 -7.92 -3.00 -13.59
C ARG A 189 -7.69 -1.49 -13.52
N ASN A 190 -7.38 -0.97 -12.33
CA ASN A 190 -7.21 0.46 -12.04
C ASN A 190 -5.77 0.78 -11.64
N GLN A 191 -4.79 0.30 -12.42
CA GLN A 191 -3.35 0.53 -12.18
C GLN A 191 -2.96 2.01 -12.08
N TRP A 192 -3.78 2.91 -12.64
CA TRP A 192 -3.60 4.36 -12.50
C TRP A 192 -3.57 4.80 -11.03
N TYR A 193 -4.21 4.06 -10.11
CA TYR A 193 -4.27 4.35 -8.68
C TYR A 193 -2.88 4.28 -8.02
N LEU A 194 -2.05 3.31 -8.42
CA LEU A 194 -0.69 3.12 -7.90
C LEU A 194 0.40 3.76 -8.77
N SER A 195 0.07 4.17 -9.99
CA SER A 195 1.03 4.72 -10.96
C SER A 195 1.64 6.07 -10.56
N GLY A 196 1.04 6.80 -9.63
CA GLY A 196 1.44 8.16 -9.25
C GLY A 196 1.18 9.24 -10.32
N GLN A 197 0.69 8.88 -11.51
CA GLN A 197 0.40 9.84 -12.59
C GLN A 197 -0.83 10.71 -12.29
N ASN A 198 -1.79 10.17 -11.53
CA ASN A 198 -3.04 10.84 -11.18
C ASN A 198 -3.21 10.97 -9.65
N THR A 199 -2.24 11.60 -8.97
CA THR A 199 -2.23 11.72 -7.49
C THR A 199 -3.51 12.32 -6.91
N ARG A 200 -4.13 13.29 -7.59
CA ARG A 200 -5.41 13.87 -7.16
C ARG A 200 -6.55 12.83 -7.21
N LEU A 201 -6.60 12.02 -8.26
CA LEU A 201 -7.59 10.96 -8.43
C LEU A 201 -7.40 9.83 -7.41
N ALA A 202 -6.15 9.43 -7.19
CA ALA A 202 -5.82 8.42 -6.18
C ALA A 202 -6.19 8.88 -4.76
N ARG A 203 -5.88 10.13 -4.39
CA ARG A 203 -6.26 10.69 -3.07
C ARG A 203 -7.78 10.72 -2.88
N PHE A 204 -8.51 11.16 -3.89
CA PHE A 204 -9.96 11.25 -3.80
C PHE A 204 -10.62 9.86 -3.80
N ALA A 205 -10.07 8.90 -4.54
CA ALA A 205 -10.50 7.51 -4.46
C ALA A 205 -10.25 6.93 -3.06
N ALA A 206 -9.13 7.24 -2.41
CA ALA A 206 -8.87 6.81 -1.03
C ALA A 206 -9.84 7.43 0.00
N GLU A 207 -10.27 8.68 -0.21
CA GLU A 207 -11.29 9.33 0.62
C GLU A 207 -12.65 8.64 0.48
N LEU A 208 -13.10 8.39 -0.76
CA LEU A 208 -14.34 7.67 -1.01
C LEU A 208 -14.31 6.21 -0.53
N ASP A 209 -13.16 5.55 -0.59
CA ASP A 209 -12.95 4.20 -0.04
C ASP A 209 -13.20 4.18 1.47
N ALA A 210 -12.64 5.16 2.20
CA ALA A 210 -12.87 5.31 3.64
C ALA A 210 -14.34 5.62 3.96
N ASP A 211 -15.00 6.47 3.18
CA ASP A 211 -16.42 6.79 3.36
C ASP A 211 -17.31 5.55 3.14
N LEU A 212 -17.02 4.75 2.12
CA LEU A 212 -17.78 3.51 1.86
C LEU A 212 -17.63 2.49 2.98
N ILE A 213 -16.42 2.37 3.55
CA ILE A 213 -16.20 1.51 4.72
C ILE A 213 -17.01 2.02 5.92
N GLN A 214 -17.08 3.34 6.14
CA GLN A 214 -17.90 3.93 7.20
C GLN A 214 -19.41 3.72 6.98
N GLU A 215 -19.86 3.69 5.73
CA GLU A 215 -21.24 3.37 5.35
C GLU A 215 -21.58 1.87 5.52
N GLY A 216 -20.58 1.03 5.84
CA GLY A 216 -20.75 -0.41 6.09
C GLY A 216 -20.50 -1.30 4.88
N TYR A 217 -19.88 -0.79 3.81
CA TYR A 217 -19.40 -1.64 2.71
C TYR A 217 -18.18 -2.45 3.14
N SER A 218 -18.08 -3.69 2.63
CA SER A 218 -16.95 -4.57 2.91
C SER A 218 -15.85 -4.43 1.85
N PRO A 219 -14.57 -4.25 2.23
CA PRO A 219 -13.42 -4.26 1.31
C PRO A 219 -13.21 -5.56 0.53
N ASP A 220 -13.83 -6.66 0.99
CA ASP A 220 -13.77 -7.95 0.28
C ASP A 220 -14.84 -8.08 -0.81
N ASP A 221 -15.88 -7.26 -0.78
CA ASP A 221 -16.99 -7.33 -1.74
C ASP A 221 -16.70 -6.50 -3.00
N ALA A 222 -16.84 -7.11 -4.18
CA ALA A 222 -16.77 -6.42 -5.47
C ALA A 222 -17.81 -5.27 -5.56
N GLY A 223 -18.95 -5.41 -4.88
CA GLY A 223 -20.00 -4.39 -4.81
C GLY A 223 -19.52 -3.03 -4.29
N MET A 224 -18.57 -3.02 -3.36
CA MET A 224 -17.98 -1.78 -2.83
C MET A 224 -17.23 -1.02 -3.92
N TYR A 225 -16.40 -1.72 -4.70
CA TYR A 225 -15.56 -1.10 -5.74
C TYR A 225 -16.37 -0.60 -6.94
N HIS A 226 -17.53 -1.20 -7.21
CA HIS A 226 -18.51 -0.65 -8.16
C HIS A 226 -19.07 0.68 -7.69
N GLU A 227 -19.42 0.77 -6.40
CA GLU A 227 -19.92 2.01 -5.81
C GLU A 227 -18.83 3.09 -5.77
N LEU A 228 -17.60 2.70 -5.42
CA LEU A 228 -16.42 3.56 -5.46
C LEU A 228 -16.24 4.15 -6.86
N ASN A 229 -16.23 3.32 -7.90
CA ASN A 229 -16.12 3.77 -9.28
C ASN A 229 -17.27 4.71 -9.69
N ARG A 230 -18.50 4.41 -9.27
CA ARG A 230 -19.67 5.26 -9.57
C ARG A 230 -19.50 6.65 -8.99
N ARG A 231 -19.12 6.75 -7.71
CA ARG A 231 -18.90 8.03 -7.01
C ARG A 231 -17.68 8.76 -7.56
N LEU A 232 -16.62 8.04 -7.87
CA LEU A 232 -15.39 8.59 -8.42
C LEU A 232 -15.61 9.20 -9.81
N ARG A 233 -16.37 8.55 -10.70
CA ARG A 233 -16.75 9.09 -12.01
C ARG A 233 -17.64 10.32 -11.89
N ALA A 234 -18.57 10.33 -10.92
CA ALA A 234 -19.45 11.47 -10.68
C ALA A 234 -18.68 12.69 -10.17
N ALA A 235 -17.72 12.48 -9.27
CA ALA A 235 -16.92 13.55 -8.69
C ALA A 235 -15.82 14.06 -9.61
N MET A 236 -15.25 13.17 -10.45
CA MET A 236 -14.18 13.51 -11.39
C MET A 236 -14.50 13.05 -12.81
N PRO A 237 -15.44 13.74 -13.50
CA PRO A 237 -15.84 13.39 -14.88
C PRO A 237 -14.68 13.38 -15.86
N ASN A 238 -13.71 14.28 -15.68
CA ASN A 238 -12.53 14.40 -16.54
C ASN A 238 -11.60 13.18 -16.50
N ALA A 239 -11.76 12.31 -15.50
CA ALA A 239 -10.99 11.07 -15.36
C ALA A 239 -11.86 9.82 -15.50
N ALA A 240 -13.11 9.95 -15.93
CA ALA A 240 -14.06 8.84 -16.02
C ALA A 240 -13.57 7.72 -16.93
N ASP A 241 -12.87 8.06 -18.02
CA ASP A 241 -12.32 7.12 -19.00
C ASP A 241 -11.19 6.23 -18.44
N LEU A 242 -10.54 6.68 -17.36
CA LEU A 242 -9.46 5.93 -16.69
C LEU A 242 -10.03 4.88 -15.72
N ILE A 243 -11.27 5.05 -15.25
CA ILE A 243 -11.90 4.25 -14.20
C ILE A 243 -12.59 3.04 -14.82
N LYS A 244 -12.08 1.84 -14.55
CA LYS A 244 -12.61 0.58 -15.09
C LYS A 244 -13.37 -0.19 -14.01
N ASP A 245 -14.56 -0.70 -14.36
CA ASP A 245 -15.33 -1.54 -13.44
C ASP A 245 -14.69 -2.91 -13.26
N ALA A 246 -14.74 -3.39 -12.02
CA ALA A 246 -14.46 -4.78 -11.74
C ALA A 246 -15.54 -5.64 -12.43
N GLY A 247 -15.14 -6.77 -13.01
CA GLY A 247 -16.00 -7.62 -13.82
C GLY A 247 -17.30 -8.00 -13.11
N GLU A 248 -18.35 -8.07 -13.91
CA GLU A 248 -19.73 -8.30 -13.52
C GLU A 248 -19.94 -9.65 -12.82
N THR A 249 -19.96 -9.64 -11.50
CA THR A 249 -20.90 -10.47 -10.75
C THR A 249 -21.79 -9.52 -9.98
N ALA A 250 -22.77 -8.94 -10.67
CA ALA A 250 -23.83 -8.21 -10.01
C ALA A 250 -24.41 -9.12 -8.92
N PRO A 251 -24.39 -8.75 -7.62
CA PRO A 251 -25.24 -9.44 -6.68
C PRO A 251 -26.66 -9.23 -7.19
N ALA A 252 -27.35 -10.33 -7.47
CA ALA A 252 -28.76 -10.31 -7.82
C ALA A 252 -29.53 -9.68 -6.65
N ARG A 253 -29.64 -8.35 -6.67
CA ARG A 253 -30.58 -7.62 -5.84
C ARG A 253 -31.94 -8.10 -6.30
N GLY A 254 -32.57 -8.94 -5.49
CA GLY A 254 -33.98 -9.26 -5.61
C GLY A 254 -34.79 -7.97 -5.59
N ARG A 255 -35.02 -7.41 -6.77
CA ARG A 255 -35.97 -6.32 -6.98
C ARG A 255 -37.30 -6.98 -7.23
N SER A 256 -38.16 -6.90 -6.23
CA SER A 256 -39.60 -7.07 -6.38
C SER A 256 -40.08 -6.32 -7.63
N ALA A 257 -40.81 -7.03 -8.47
CA ALA A 257 -41.39 -6.51 -9.69
C ALA A 257 -42.37 -5.38 -9.35
N GLY A 258 -42.01 -4.15 -9.73
CA GLY A 258 -42.90 -3.02 -9.85
C GLY A 258 -42.61 -2.32 -11.18
N PRO A 259 -43.62 -2.00 -12.01
CA PRO A 259 -43.40 -1.47 -13.34
C PRO A 259 -42.88 -0.01 -13.27
N PRO A 260 -41.78 0.33 -13.95
CA PRO A 260 -41.30 1.72 -14.00
C PRO A 260 -42.11 2.51 -15.03
N THR A 261 -42.84 3.52 -14.56
CA THR A 261 -43.35 4.61 -15.38
C THR A 261 -42.17 5.50 -15.79
N GLY A 262 -41.87 5.50 -17.09
CA GLY A 262 -40.80 6.31 -17.68
C GLY A 262 -41.21 7.77 -17.80
N ALA A 263 -40.29 8.67 -17.39
CA ALA A 263 -40.26 10.06 -17.81
C ALA A 263 -38.93 10.33 -18.53
N SER A 264 -39.06 10.96 -19.69
CA SER A 264 -38.11 11.23 -20.76
C SER A 264 -36.73 11.78 -20.36
N SER A 265 -35.69 11.27 -21.03
CA SER A 265 -34.97 12.01 -22.08
C SER A 265 -33.88 11.13 -22.68
N ALA A 266 -34.01 10.79 -23.95
CA ALA A 266 -32.95 10.21 -24.76
C ALA A 266 -33.07 10.78 -26.18
N ASP A 267 -32.33 11.84 -26.42
CA ASP A 267 -31.89 12.23 -27.75
C ASP A 267 -30.76 11.27 -28.18
N GLY A 268 -30.80 10.84 -29.44
CA GLY A 268 -29.64 10.28 -30.13
C GLY A 268 -29.55 8.75 -30.19
N GLN A 269 -30.14 8.18 -31.24
CA GLN A 269 -29.43 7.42 -32.30
C GLN A 269 -30.20 6.14 -32.70
N GLN A 270 -30.97 6.26 -33.79
CA GLN A 270 -31.72 5.17 -34.41
C GLN A 270 -30.81 4.27 -35.27
N ARG A 271 -30.90 2.95 -35.10
CA ARG A 271 -30.42 1.94 -36.06
C ARG A 271 -31.58 1.50 -36.96
N PRO A 272 -31.43 1.39 -38.29
CA PRO A 272 -32.52 1.05 -39.19
C PRO A 272 -32.72 -0.48 -39.26
N GLY A 273 -33.95 -0.95 -39.13
CA GLY A 273 -34.30 -2.36 -39.39
C GLY A 273 -35.35 -2.99 -38.47
N GLY A 274 -35.77 -2.32 -37.41
CA GLY A 274 -36.87 -2.80 -36.55
C GLY A 274 -38.23 -2.38 -37.09
N LYS A 275 -39.19 -3.32 -37.21
CA LYS A 275 -40.59 -2.99 -37.50
C LYS A 275 -41.09 -1.99 -36.45
N ARG A 276 -41.37 -0.75 -36.87
CA ARG A 276 -41.83 0.32 -35.97
C ARG A 276 -43.19 -0.07 -35.39
N ARG A 277 -43.33 0.06 -34.07
CA ARG A 277 -44.59 -0.21 -33.37
C ARG A 277 -45.29 1.13 -33.13
N LEU A 278 -46.60 1.13 -33.34
CA LEU A 278 -47.44 2.30 -33.16
C LEU A 278 -47.42 2.73 -31.69
N THR A 279 -47.05 3.99 -31.44
CA THR A 279 -46.97 4.56 -30.08
C THR A 279 -48.31 5.18 -29.67
N GLN A 280 -48.47 5.49 -28.38
CA GLN A 280 -49.73 6.07 -27.87
C GLN A 280 -50.03 7.43 -28.51
N SER A 281 -49.01 8.21 -28.85
CA SER A 281 -49.17 9.48 -29.58
C SER A 281 -49.64 9.26 -31.02
N ASP A 282 -49.17 8.20 -31.68
CA ASP A 282 -49.60 7.88 -33.05
C ASP A 282 -51.09 7.55 -33.09
N LEU A 283 -51.59 6.81 -32.10
CA LEU A 283 -53.02 6.47 -31.99
C LEU A 283 -53.89 7.72 -31.89
N THR A 284 -53.48 8.71 -31.08
CA THR A 284 -54.23 9.97 -30.92
C THR A 284 -54.20 10.85 -32.17
N GLN A 285 -53.09 10.83 -32.90
CA GLN A 285 -53.00 11.59 -34.15
C GLN A 285 -53.82 10.93 -35.25
N MET A 286 -53.79 9.59 -35.37
CA MET A 286 -54.64 8.85 -36.30
C MET A 286 -56.12 9.21 -36.12
N GLU A 287 -56.59 9.26 -34.88
CA GLU A 287 -57.98 9.64 -34.58
C GLU A 287 -58.28 11.09 -34.99
N THR A 288 -57.31 12.00 -34.85
CA THR A 288 -57.43 13.39 -35.31
C THR A 288 -57.52 13.49 -36.84
N PHE A 289 -56.84 12.61 -37.57
CA PHE A 289 -56.92 12.49 -39.03
C PHE A 289 -58.12 11.65 -39.51
N GLY A 290 -58.97 11.18 -38.59
CA GLY A 290 -60.17 10.39 -38.89
C GLY A 290 -59.87 8.95 -39.32
N LEU A 291 -58.67 8.43 -39.03
CA LEU A 291 -58.26 7.05 -39.27
C LEU A 291 -58.61 6.18 -38.05
N ASP A 292 -59.15 4.97 -38.27
CA ASP A 292 -59.56 4.09 -37.16
C ASP A 292 -58.34 3.32 -36.61
N PRO A 293 -57.93 3.55 -35.35
CA PRO A 293 -56.80 2.86 -34.76
C PRO A 293 -57.03 1.36 -34.54
N ASN A 294 -58.27 0.87 -34.69
CA ASN A 294 -58.59 -0.56 -34.62
C ASN A 294 -58.62 -1.24 -36.00
N SER A 295 -58.65 -0.49 -37.09
CA SER A 295 -58.47 -1.04 -38.44
C SER A 295 -57.00 -1.41 -38.69
N GLN A 296 -56.74 -2.57 -39.30
CA GLN A 296 -55.36 -2.95 -39.64
C GLN A 296 -54.83 -2.19 -40.86
N GLU A 297 -55.71 -1.81 -41.79
CA GLU A 297 -55.34 -1.10 -43.01
C GLU A 297 -54.88 0.32 -42.70
N ASP A 298 -55.63 1.02 -41.84
CA ASP A 298 -55.31 2.39 -41.42
C ASP A 298 -54.01 2.45 -40.60
N ARG A 299 -53.80 1.48 -39.71
CA ARG A 299 -52.55 1.37 -38.94
C ARG A 299 -51.34 1.12 -39.84
N LYS A 300 -51.51 0.33 -40.90
CA LYS A 300 -50.45 0.05 -41.86
C LYS A 300 -50.16 1.27 -42.74
N ALA A 301 -51.20 1.99 -43.17
CA ALA A 301 -51.07 3.23 -43.93
C ALA A 301 -50.36 4.32 -43.12
N TRP A 302 -50.70 4.47 -41.83
CA TRP A 302 -50.04 5.40 -40.93
C TRP A 302 -48.55 5.10 -40.75
N LEU A 303 -48.19 3.85 -40.43
CA LEU A 303 -46.79 3.44 -40.27
C LEU A 303 -45.96 3.50 -41.56
N ALA A 304 -46.61 3.50 -42.73
CA ALA A 304 -45.94 3.64 -44.02
C ALA A 304 -45.65 5.11 -44.38
N THR A 305 -46.40 6.05 -43.80
CA THR A 305 -46.27 7.50 -44.09
C THR A 305 -45.55 8.28 -42.99
N HIS A 306 -45.60 7.81 -41.74
CA HIS A 306 -45.04 8.47 -40.56
C HIS A 306 -44.15 7.50 -39.79
#